data_AF-A0A925RQX5-F1
#
_entry.id   AF-A0A925RQX5-F1
#
_cell.length_a   1.000
_cell.length_b   1.000
_cell.length_c   1.000
_cell.angle_alpha   90.00
_cell.angle_beta   90.00
_cell.angle_gamma   90.00
#
_symmetry.space_group_name_H-M   'P 1'
#
loop_
_entity.id
_entity.type
_entity.pdbx_description
1 polymer ?
#
loop_
_entity_poly.entity_id
_entity_poly.type
_entity_poly.pdbx_seq_one_letter_code
_entity_poly.pdbx_strand_id
1 'polypeptide(L)'
;MNHRETLAIIGSGASSIYLLKHLLDESGLLKDHLREISIFEKSRLPGMGMPYSPQTTDRFNMSNISSDELPELPVSFAAWLRTLDPAVLEELNVPDGEISTTEIYSRLALGRYLNVQYKTIISRLEECGIHVHEY
;
A
#
# COMPACT_ATOMS: atom_id res chain seq x y z
N MET A 1 2.46 -28.67 -21.54
CA MET A 1 1.66 -27.98 -20.52
C MET A 1 2.40 -26.70 -20.19
N ASN A 2 1.85 -25.53 -20.51
CA ASN A 2 2.47 -24.27 -20.09
C ASN A 2 2.24 -24.13 -18.58
N HIS A 3 3.30 -24.37 -17.80
CA HIS A 3 3.25 -24.15 -16.37
C HIS A 3 3.24 -22.65 -16.14
N ARG A 4 2.17 -22.14 -15.51
CA ARG A 4 2.16 -20.76 -15.04
C ARG A 4 2.90 -20.72 -13.71
N GLU A 5 3.86 -19.81 -13.62
CA GLU A 5 4.70 -19.58 -12.45
C GLU A 5 3.88 -19.13 -11.25
N THR A 6 4.46 -19.35 -10.08
CA THR A 6 3.95 -18.90 -8.78
C THR A 6 5.01 -18.05 -8.09
N LEU A 7 4.62 -16.92 -7.52
CA LEU A 7 5.54 -15.99 -6.85
C LEU A 7 5.28 -15.97 -5.35
N ALA A 8 6.31 -16.17 -4.54
CA ALA A 8 6.25 -15.95 -3.10
C ALA A 8 6.91 -14.61 -2.74
N ILE A 9 6.22 -13.80 -1.93
CA ILE A 9 6.69 -12.52 -1.40
C ILE A 9 6.74 -12.63 0.12
N ILE A 10 7.91 -12.33 0.70
CA ILE A 10 8.09 -12.34 2.16
C ILE A 10 8.05 -10.89 2.68
N GLY A 11 7.03 -10.58 3.46
CA GLY A 11 6.67 -9.26 3.94
C GLY A 11 5.72 -8.53 3.00
N SER A 12 4.85 -7.70 3.58
CA SER A 12 3.83 -6.92 2.85
C SER A 12 4.10 -5.40 2.89
N GLY A 13 5.31 -4.98 3.28
CA GLY A 13 5.66 -3.57 3.39
C GLY A 13 5.77 -2.84 2.05
N ALA A 14 6.24 -1.59 2.09
CA ALA A 14 6.30 -0.70 0.92
C ALA A 14 6.96 -1.34 -0.32
N SER A 15 8.08 -2.05 -0.17
CA SER A 15 8.73 -2.73 -1.30
C SER A 15 7.82 -3.74 -2.00
N SER A 16 7.07 -4.52 -1.22
CA SER A 16 6.11 -5.49 -1.75
C SER A 16 4.94 -4.81 -2.43
N ILE A 17 4.45 -3.68 -1.89
CA ILE A 17 3.39 -2.89 -2.52
C ILE A 17 3.83 -2.40 -3.91
N TYR A 18 5.03 -1.86 -4.03
CA TYR A 18 5.53 -1.39 -5.33
C TYR A 18 5.80 -2.55 -6.30
N LEU A 19 6.30 -3.70 -5.81
CA LEU A 19 6.39 -4.91 -6.63
C LEU A 19 5.01 -5.32 -7.16
N LEU A 20 4.01 -5.42 -6.30
CA LEU A 20 2.64 -5.77 -6.69
C LEU A 20 2.04 -4.75 -7.66
N LYS A 21 2.32 -3.45 -7.48
CA LYS A 21 1.90 -2.41 -8.42
C LYS A 21 2.49 -2.63 -9.80
N HIS A 22 3.79 -2.91 -9.91
CA HIS A 22 4.42 -3.23 -11.20
C HIS A 22 3.86 -4.51 -11.82
N LEU A 23 3.60 -5.55 -11.03
CA LEU A 23 2.95 -6.78 -11.52
C LEU A 23 1.53 -6.49 -12.04
N LEU A 24 0.80 -5.58 -11.40
CA LEU A 24 -0.52 -5.15 -11.84
C LEU A 24 -0.44 -4.36 -13.16
N ASP A 25 0.50 -3.44 -13.27
CA ASP A 25 0.69 -2.63 -14.48
C ASP A 25 1.03 -3.51 -15.69
N GLU A 26 1.83 -4.57 -15.47
CA GLU A 26 2.24 -5.53 -16.49
C GLU A 26 1.30 -6.74 -16.59
N SER A 27 0.16 -6.74 -15.89
CA SER A 27 -0.76 -7.89 -15.81
C SER A 27 -1.25 -8.36 -17.18
N GLY A 28 -1.39 -7.46 -18.16
CA GLY A 28 -1.76 -7.80 -19.53
C GLY A 28 -0.77 -8.74 -20.22
N LEU A 29 0.53 -8.59 -19.92
CA LEU A 29 1.60 -9.46 -20.41
C LEU A 29 1.79 -10.67 -19.50
N LEU A 30 1.65 -10.49 -18.19
CA LEU A 30 2.00 -11.50 -17.19
C LEU A 30 0.90 -12.52 -16.90
N LYS A 31 -0.37 -12.23 -17.16
CA LYS A 31 -1.50 -13.13 -16.81
C LYS A 31 -1.40 -14.56 -17.36
N ASP A 32 -0.70 -14.73 -18.48
CA ASP A 32 -0.48 -16.03 -19.11
C ASP A 32 0.75 -16.77 -18.57
N HIS A 33 1.58 -16.10 -17.79
CA HIS A 33 2.83 -16.59 -17.21
C HIS A 33 2.78 -16.70 -15.68
N LEU A 34 2.06 -15.81 -15.00
CA LEU A 34 1.95 -15.76 -13.54
C LEU A 34 0.52 -16.14 -13.14
N ARG A 35 0.38 -17.22 -12.39
CA ARG A 35 -0.93 -17.70 -11.93
C ARG A 35 -1.28 -17.17 -10.55
N GLU A 36 -0.29 -17.14 -9.66
CA GLU A 36 -0.53 -17.01 -8.23
C GLU A 36 0.60 -16.24 -7.55
N ILE A 37 0.23 -15.42 -6.58
CA ILE A 37 1.13 -14.70 -5.68
C ILE A 37 0.77 -15.09 -4.24
N SER A 38 1.74 -15.62 -3.50
CA SER A 38 1.63 -15.87 -2.06
C SER A 38 2.39 -14.80 -1.29
N ILE A 39 1.73 -14.09 -0.38
CA ILE A 39 2.30 -13.02 0.45
C ILE A 39 2.33 -13.50 1.89
N PHE A 40 3.51 -13.51 2.49
CA PHE A 40 3.71 -13.93 3.89
C PHE A 40 3.97 -12.71 4.76
N GLU A 41 3.08 -12.41 5.69
CA GLU A 41 3.20 -11.27 6.61
C GLU A 41 3.04 -11.72 8.07
N LYS A 42 4.03 -11.37 8.90
CA LYS A 42 3.99 -11.68 10.33
C LYS A 42 3.03 -10.76 11.09
N SER A 43 2.88 -9.52 10.63
CA SER A 43 2.02 -8.50 11.21
C SER A 43 0.53 -8.79 10.97
N ARG A 44 -0.32 -8.37 11.90
CA ARG A 44 -1.79 -8.36 11.70
C ARG A 44 -2.27 -7.20 10.82
N LEU A 45 -1.37 -6.30 10.44
CA LEU A 45 -1.65 -5.11 9.63
C LEU A 45 -0.81 -5.18 8.34
N PRO A 46 -1.23 -5.97 7.34
CA PRO A 46 -0.51 -6.09 6.08
C PRO A 46 -0.47 -4.75 5.34
N GLY A 47 0.51 -4.52 4.47
CA GLY A 47 0.63 -3.27 3.71
C GLY A 47 1.19 -2.08 4.52
N MET A 48 1.05 -2.04 5.84
CA MET A 48 1.55 -0.92 6.64
C MET A 48 3.07 -0.95 6.78
N GLY A 49 3.70 -2.12 6.87
CA GLY A 49 5.12 -2.24 7.17
C GLY A 49 5.48 -1.83 8.61
N MET A 50 6.59 -2.39 9.12
CA MET A 50 7.00 -2.19 10.50
C MET A 50 7.21 -0.72 10.89
N PRO A 51 7.81 0.18 10.09
CA PRO A 51 8.04 1.57 10.53
C PRO A 51 6.79 2.47 10.63
N TYR A 52 5.67 2.07 10.02
CA TYR A 52 4.47 2.90 9.87
C TYR A 52 3.27 2.35 10.67
N SER A 53 3.49 1.30 11.44
CA SER A 53 2.44 0.60 12.18
C SER A 53 2.23 1.17 13.60
N PRO A 54 0.99 1.20 14.12
CA PRO A 54 0.73 1.59 15.51
C PRO A 54 1.41 0.70 16.57
N GLN A 55 2.01 -0.44 16.20
CA GLN A 55 2.80 -1.26 17.15
C GLN A 55 4.22 -0.71 17.41
N THR A 56 4.68 0.21 16.59
CA THR A 56 6.11 0.61 16.52
C THR A 56 6.29 2.11 16.31
N THR A 57 5.22 2.85 16.04
CA THR A 57 5.20 4.30 15.95
C THR A 57 3.91 4.87 16.55
N ASP A 58 3.82 6.19 16.63
CA ASP A 58 2.68 6.91 17.19
C ASP A 58 2.28 8.06 16.26
N ARG A 59 1.14 8.71 16.54
CA ARG A 59 0.57 9.74 15.69
C ARG A 59 1.42 11.01 15.56
N PHE A 60 2.33 11.27 16.49
CA PHE A 60 3.19 12.46 16.46
C PHE A 60 4.51 12.22 15.71
N ASN A 61 4.84 10.96 15.44
CA ASN A 61 5.99 10.63 14.61
C ASN A 61 5.68 10.91 13.14
N MET A 62 6.37 11.88 12.58
CA MET A 62 6.25 12.28 11.17
C MET A 62 6.95 11.29 10.23
N SER A 63 6.41 11.13 9.03
CA SER A 63 7.14 10.47 7.95
C SER A 63 8.35 11.32 7.55
N ASN A 64 9.14 10.83 6.61
CA ASN A 64 10.28 11.53 6.03
C ASN A 64 10.11 11.74 4.52
N ILE A 65 8.87 11.62 4.03
CA ILE A 65 8.54 11.66 2.62
C ILE A 65 7.15 12.29 2.45
N SER A 66 7.07 13.24 1.53
CA SER A 66 5.84 13.92 1.15
C SER A 66 5.11 13.14 0.04
N SER A 67 3.90 13.59 -0.34
CA SER A 67 3.07 12.86 -1.28
C SER A 67 3.59 12.87 -2.72
N ASP A 68 4.28 13.93 -3.14
CA ASP A 68 4.83 14.05 -4.50
C ASP A 68 6.15 13.32 -4.70
N GLU A 69 6.84 13.00 -3.59
CA GLU A 69 8.05 12.17 -3.59
C GLU A 69 7.76 10.66 -3.64
N LEU A 70 6.54 10.23 -3.28
CA LEU A 70 6.15 8.82 -3.32
C LEU A 70 6.02 8.33 -4.77
N PRO A 71 6.57 7.15 -5.11
CA PRO A 71 6.28 6.52 -6.39
C PRO A 71 4.78 6.29 -6.57
N GLU A 72 4.34 6.23 -7.83
CA GLU A 72 2.92 6.16 -8.18
C GLU A 72 2.24 4.89 -7.62
N LEU A 73 1.09 5.10 -6.98
CA LEU A 73 0.15 4.07 -6.53
C LEU A 73 -1.25 4.41 -7.07
N PRO A 74 -2.24 3.50 -7.02
CA PRO A 74 -3.56 3.71 -7.60
C PRO A 74 -4.24 5.05 -7.24
N VAL A 75 -4.00 5.55 -6.03
CA VAL A 75 -4.39 6.88 -5.57
C VAL A 75 -3.18 7.50 -4.87
N SER A 76 -2.86 8.77 -5.12
CA SER A 76 -1.75 9.44 -4.41
C SER A 76 -2.06 9.66 -2.93
N PHE A 77 -1.03 9.83 -2.11
CA PHE A 77 -1.20 9.98 -0.67
C PHE A 77 -2.04 11.20 -0.28
N ALA A 78 -1.75 12.37 -0.86
CA ALA A 78 -2.54 13.58 -0.66
C ALA A 78 -3.98 13.43 -1.17
N ALA A 79 -4.19 12.78 -2.32
CA ALA A 79 -5.54 12.53 -2.82
C ALA A 79 -6.34 11.62 -1.87
N TRP A 80 -5.71 10.57 -1.34
CA TRP A 80 -6.34 9.68 -0.36
C TRP A 80 -6.68 10.42 0.94
N LEU A 81 -5.77 11.24 1.49
CA LEU A 81 -6.05 12.04 2.69
C LEU A 81 -7.28 12.93 2.51
N ARG A 82 -7.45 13.54 1.33
CA ARG A 82 -8.61 14.40 1.03
C ARG A 82 -9.95 13.66 1.00
N THR A 83 -9.93 12.32 0.97
CA THR A 83 -11.15 11.50 1.03
C THR A 83 -11.58 11.15 2.45
N LEU A 84 -10.74 11.42 3.46
CA LEU A 84 -10.99 11.02 4.83
C LEU A 84 -11.88 12.05 5.55
N ASP A 85 -12.72 11.54 6.44
CA ASP A 85 -13.51 12.39 7.33
C ASP A 85 -12.60 13.17 8.29
N PRO A 86 -12.99 14.40 8.70
CA PRO A 86 -12.20 15.23 9.62
C PRO A 86 -11.79 14.50 10.91
N ALA A 87 -12.67 13.68 11.49
CA ALA A 87 -12.36 12.90 12.70
C ALA A 87 -11.20 11.90 12.47
N VAL A 88 -11.12 11.30 11.28
CA VAL A 88 -10.04 10.37 10.92
C VAL A 88 -8.74 11.13 10.68
N LEU A 89 -8.81 12.32 10.08
CA LEU A 89 -7.65 13.19 9.91
C LEU A 89 -7.06 13.60 11.27
N GLU A 90 -7.91 13.96 12.23
CA GLU A 90 -7.51 14.28 13.60
C GLU A 90 -6.82 13.10 14.30
N GLU A 91 -7.38 11.88 14.20
CA GLU A 91 -6.75 10.66 14.72
C GLU A 91 -5.32 10.44 14.17
N LEU A 92 -5.14 10.78 12.89
CA LEU A 92 -3.90 10.63 12.16
C LEU A 92 -2.93 11.80 12.36
N ASN A 93 -3.26 12.78 13.21
CA ASN A 93 -2.47 14.00 13.41
C ASN A 93 -2.22 14.74 12.09
N VAL A 94 -3.23 14.77 11.22
CA VAL A 94 -3.24 15.59 10.01
C VAL A 94 -3.92 16.91 10.36
N PRO A 95 -3.26 18.07 10.19
CA PRO A 95 -3.84 19.36 10.53
C PRO A 95 -5.14 19.65 9.77
N ASP A 96 -6.07 20.34 10.43
CA ASP A 96 -7.21 20.95 9.74
C ASP A 96 -6.70 22.00 8.74
N GLY A 97 -7.08 21.84 7.47
CA GLY A 97 -6.64 22.75 6.41
C GLY A 97 -6.63 22.09 5.03
N GLU A 98 -6.06 22.81 4.06
CA GLU A 98 -5.85 22.28 2.73
C GLU A 98 -4.70 21.27 2.74
N ILE A 99 -5.00 20.01 2.41
CA ILE A 99 -3.99 18.95 2.29
C ILE A 99 -3.07 19.27 1.12
N SER A 100 -1.80 19.56 1.42
CA SER A 100 -0.73 19.79 0.44
C SER A 100 -0.09 18.48 -0.04
N THR A 101 0.46 18.48 -1.26
CA THR A 101 1.26 17.36 -1.79
C THR A 101 2.70 17.37 -1.29
N THR A 102 3.22 18.53 -0.89
CA THR A 102 4.62 18.72 -0.43
C THR A 102 4.77 18.66 1.09
N GLU A 103 3.65 18.60 1.82
CA GLU A 103 3.66 18.47 3.27
C GLU A 103 3.95 17.04 3.69
N ILE A 104 4.69 16.91 4.81
CA ILE A 104 4.99 15.65 5.46
C ILE A 104 3.90 15.39 6.50
N TYR A 105 3.28 14.21 6.45
CA TYR A 105 2.24 13.78 7.40
C TYR A 105 2.76 12.68 8.33
N SER A 106 1.94 12.27 9.31
CA SER A 106 2.36 11.26 10.29
C SER A 106 2.69 9.91 9.64
N ARG A 107 3.57 9.14 10.28
CA ARG A 107 3.88 7.76 9.88
C ARG A 107 2.64 6.89 9.90
N LEU A 108 1.72 7.12 10.85
CA LEU A 108 0.45 6.39 10.90
C LEU A 108 -0.44 6.72 9.71
N ALA A 109 -0.48 7.98 9.26
CA ALA A 109 -1.21 8.35 8.05
C ALA A 109 -0.64 7.63 6.82
N LEU A 110 0.68 7.64 6.66
CA LEU A 110 1.37 6.92 5.59
C LEU A 110 1.12 5.40 5.67
N GLY A 111 1.17 4.82 6.87
CA GLY A 111 0.89 3.41 7.07
C GLY A 111 -0.53 3.03 6.67
N ARG A 112 -1.54 3.79 7.14
CA ARG A 112 -2.95 3.54 6.80
C ARG A 112 -3.17 3.70 5.28
N TYR A 113 -2.54 4.70 4.65
CA TYR A 113 -2.54 4.86 3.21
C TYR A 113 -1.98 3.62 2.48
N LEU A 114 -0.79 3.15 2.87
CA LEU A 114 -0.15 1.98 2.25
C LEU A 114 -1.00 0.71 2.41
N ASN A 115 -1.66 0.51 3.55
CA ASN A 115 -2.63 -0.59 3.73
C ASN A 115 -3.78 -0.52 2.72
N VAL A 116 -4.33 0.67 2.48
CA VAL A 116 -5.43 0.86 1.52
C VAL A 116 -4.95 0.60 0.09
N GLN A 117 -3.78 1.12 -0.29
CA GLN A 117 -3.21 0.88 -1.62
C GLN A 117 -2.89 -0.60 -1.83
N TYR A 118 -2.31 -1.27 -0.83
CA TYR A 118 -2.05 -2.71 -0.83
C TYR A 118 -3.32 -3.53 -1.14
N LYS A 119 -4.41 -3.30 -0.39
CA LYS A 119 -5.70 -3.97 -0.62
C LYS A 119 -6.27 -3.68 -2.01
N THR A 120 -6.15 -2.44 -2.46
CA THR A 120 -6.63 -2.01 -3.78
C THR A 120 -5.88 -2.74 -4.90
N ILE A 121 -4.56 -2.88 -4.77
CA ILE A 121 -3.73 -3.58 -5.77
C ILE A 121 -4.06 -5.06 -5.79
N ILE A 122 -4.23 -5.71 -4.63
CA ILE A 122 -4.61 -7.12 -4.55
C ILE A 122 -5.94 -7.37 -5.25
N SER A 123 -6.98 -6.59 -4.93
CA SER A 123 -8.30 -6.70 -5.59
C SER A 123 -8.17 -6.61 -7.12
N ARG A 124 -7.37 -5.67 -7.61
CA ARG A 124 -7.18 -5.49 -9.07
C ARG A 124 -6.37 -6.63 -9.71
N LEU A 125 -5.40 -7.20 -9.01
CA LEU A 125 -4.68 -8.39 -9.49
C LEU A 125 -5.62 -9.58 -9.65
N GLU A 126 -6.52 -9.78 -8.68
CA GLU A 126 -7.55 -10.82 -8.74
C GLU A 126 -8.54 -10.60 -9.89
N GLU A 127 -8.97 -9.35 -10.13
CA GLU A 127 -9.78 -8.97 -11.29
C GLU A 127 -9.07 -9.27 -12.62
N CYS A 128 -7.74 -9.20 -12.67
CA CYS A 128 -6.93 -9.58 -13.82
C CYS A 128 -6.70 -11.10 -13.96
N GLY A 129 -7.18 -11.91 -13.01
CA GLY A 129 -7.04 -13.36 -13.01
C GLY A 129 -5.73 -13.88 -12.42
N ILE A 130 -5.00 -13.04 -11.68
CA ILE A 130 -3.84 -13.45 -10.87
C ILE A 130 -4.33 -13.68 -9.45
N HIS A 131 -4.26 -14.92 -8.97
CA HIS A 131 -4.71 -15.27 -7.63
C HIS A 131 -3.74 -14.75 -6.58
N VAL A 132 -4.24 -14.17 -5.49
CA VAL A 132 -3.42 -13.69 -4.38
C VAL A 132 -3.83 -14.40 -3.09
N HIS A 133 -2.84 -14.95 -2.38
CA HIS A 133 -3.03 -15.60 -1.08
C HIS A 133 -2.19 -14.92 -0.02
N GLU A 134 -2.82 -14.53 1.08
CA GLU A 134 -2.16 -13.88 2.21
C GLU A 134 -2.02 -14.88 3.38
N TYR A 135 -0.82 -14.95 3.96
CA TYR A 135 -0.43 -15.87 5.03
C TYR A 135 0.19 -15.14 6.23
#